data_AF-A0A059A2W4-F1
#
_entry.id   AF-A0A059A2W4-F1
#
_cell.length_a   1.000
_cell.length_b   1.000
_cell.length_c   1.000
_cell.angle_alpha   90.00
_cell.angle_beta   90.00
_cell.angle_gamma   90.00
#
_symmetry.space_group_name_H-M   'P 1'
#
loop_
_entity.id
_entity.type
_entity.pdbx_description
1 polymer ?
#
loop_
_entity_poly.entity_id
_entity_poly.type
_entity_poly.pdbx_seq_one_letter_code
_entity_poly.pdbx_strand_id
1 'polypeptide(L)'
;MPSQVDEEAHQLSYLQKHLANIVSLLAEPVEGEGEESLVFTMEGFEHLGLLIQFGDKGSEGIPISQAAPFFANSDPDMPAVPVPATQVHDWILQNIISSLEIISERVSPKENGPANSTDPDVAMTEACPASIKSSPGARGACFIEGISKSSFVKQASDLKGSSVKVLNCHDSVIYILSPLKYATIYGCSEATIVLGAVGKAVRIEHCERVHVIAAAKRVCIASCRECVFFLGVNQRPLIVGDNHKLQVAPYNTFYSQLEEHMTEVGIEATINKWDEPLALGMVDPHDSLSHPAGVSDAQAESAARLDPDQFTNFLIPNWFESESVGSTEGNPFPLPDAYMTSQQRNVSQEFRRDQANAEGSAS
;
A
#
# COMPACT_ATOMS: atom_id res chain seq x y z
N MET A 1 1.49 5.60 -24.67
CA MET A 1 1.06 5.14 -23.34
C MET A 1 -0.08 4.15 -23.56
N PRO A 2 -0.10 3.00 -22.88
CA PRO A 2 -1.24 2.09 -22.94
C PRO A 2 -2.51 2.82 -22.50
N SER A 3 -3.65 2.51 -23.13
CA SER A 3 -4.92 3.07 -22.69
C SER A 3 -5.31 2.44 -21.35
N GLN A 4 -6.14 3.14 -20.57
CA GLN A 4 -6.66 2.61 -19.31
C GLN A 4 -7.43 1.28 -19.51
N VAL A 5 -8.01 1.08 -20.68
CA VAL A 5 -8.73 -0.15 -21.06
C VAL A 5 -7.75 -1.30 -21.33
N ASP A 6 -6.60 -1.01 -21.96
CA ASP A 6 -5.55 -2.01 -22.19
C ASP A 6 -4.91 -2.47 -20.88
N GLU A 7 -4.71 -1.54 -19.94
CA GLU A 7 -4.18 -1.87 -18.61
C GLU A 7 -5.14 -2.74 -17.79
N GLU A 8 -6.44 -2.45 -17.86
CA GLU A 8 -7.48 -3.24 -17.19
C GLU A 8 -7.59 -4.65 -17.78
N ALA A 9 -7.56 -4.78 -19.11
CA ALA A 9 -7.53 -6.07 -19.79
C ALA A 9 -6.28 -6.89 -19.42
N HIS A 10 -5.12 -6.23 -19.32
CA HIS A 10 -3.88 -6.87 -18.91
C HIS A 10 -3.94 -7.39 -17.47
N GLN A 11 -4.47 -6.59 -16.53
CA GLN A 11 -4.65 -6.98 -15.13
C GLN A 11 -5.60 -8.18 -14.98
N LEU A 12 -6.72 -8.18 -15.72
CA LEU A 12 -7.67 -9.30 -15.71
C LEU A 12 -7.07 -10.59 -16.30
N SER A 13 -6.29 -10.48 -17.39
CA SER A 13 -5.59 -11.62 -17.99
C SER A 13 -4.53 -12.21 -17.03
N TYR A 14 -3.79 -11.35 -16.32
CA TYR A 14 -2.87 -11.79 -15.28
C TYR A 14 -3.60 -12.55 -14.16
N LEU A 15 -4.72 -12.00 -13.68
CA LEU A 15 -5.50 -12.63 -12.63
C LEU A 15 -6.08 -13.98 -13.09
N GLN A 16 -6.55 -14.08 -14.34
CA GLN A 16 -7.01 -15.33 -14.94
C GLN A 16 -5.92 -16.41 -14.95
N LYS A 17 -4.69 -16.06 -15.34
CA LYS A 17 -3.55 -17.00 -15.42
C LYS A 17 -3.14 -17.55 -14.05
N HIS A 18 -3.25 -16.73 -13.00
CA HIS A 18 -2.74 -17.05 -11.68
C HIS A 18 -3.83 -17.37 -10.64
N LEU A 19 -5.10 -17.40 -11.04
CA LEU A 19 -6.25 -17.57 -10.14
C LEU A 19 -6.16 -18.83 -9.29
N ALA A 20 -5.80 -19.98 -9.88
CA ALA A 20 -5.68 -21.25 -9.16
C ALA A 20 -4.68 -21.17 -7.98
N ASN A 21 -3.54 -20.52 -8.20
CA ASN A 21 -2.53 -20.34 -7.16
C ASN A 21 -3.01 -19.38 -6.06
N ILE A 22 -3.67 -18.27 -6.46
CA ILE A 22 -4.22 -17.29 -5.51
C ILE A 22 -5.30 -17.94 -4.63
N VAL A 23 -6.20 -18.71 -5.24
CA VAL A 23 -7.26 -19.45 -4.53
C VAL A 23 -6.65 -20.48 -3.57
N SER A 24 -5.67 -21.26 -4.02
CA SER A 24 -5.00 -22.25 -3.18
C SER A 24 -4.23 -21.64 -2.00
N LEU A 25 -3.67 -20.43 -2.15
CA LEU A 25 -2.94 -19.74 -1.08
C LEU A 25 -3.85 -19.20 0.03
N LEU A 26 -5.10 -18.91 -0.28
CA LEU A 26 -6.07 -18.34 0.64
C LEU A 26 -7.06 -19.38 1.19
N ALA A 27 -7.12 -20.57 0.60
CA ALA A 27 -7.96 -21.65 1.07
C ALA A 27 -7.34 -22.37 2.28
N GLU A 28 -8.20 -22.83 3.18
CA GLU A 28 -7.85 -23.60 4.36
C GLU A 28 -8.16 -25.09 4.12
N PRO A 29 -7.29 -26.02 4.58
CA PRO A 29 -7.59 -27.44 4.51
C PRO A 29 -8.68 -27.82 5.53
N VAL A 30 -9.58 -28.73 5.15
CA VAL A 30 -10.59 -29.27 6.07
C VAL A 30 -9.94 -30.29 7.00
N GLU A 31 -10.05 -30.10 8.32
CA GLU A 31 -9.58 -31.08 9.30
C GLU A 31 -10.39 -32.39 9.19
N GLY A 32 -9.73 -33.49 8.82
CA GLY A 32 -10.28 -34.86 8.94
C GLY A 32 -10.73 -35.54 7.64
N GLU A 33 -10.71 -34.86 6.50
CA GLU A 33 -10.77 -35.47 5.17
C GLU A 33 -9.43 -35.23 4.46
N GLY A 34 -9.01 -36.15 3.58
CA GLY A 34 -7.65 -36.18 3.01
C GLY A 34 -7.16 -34.87 2.38
N GLU A 35 -5.86 -34.82 2.08
CA GLU A 35 -5.03 -33.64 1.69
C GLU A 35 -5.53 -32.76 0.49
N GLU A 36 -6.76 -32.93 -0.01
CA GLU A 36 -7.24 -32.30 -1.25
C GLU A 36 -8.53 -31.46 -1.10
N SER A 37 -9.18 -31.43 0.07
CA SER A 37 -10.39 -30.62 0.30
C SER A 37 -10.03 -29.22 0.84
N LEU A 38 -9.77 -28.27 -0.06
CA LEU A 38 -9.54 -26.86 0.26
C LEU A 38 -10.88 -26.09 0.31
N VAL A 39 -11.10 -25.31 1.37
CA VAL A 39 -12.30 -24.49 1.58
C VAL A 39 -11.96 -23.04 1.90
N PHE A 40 -12.89 -22.14 1.61
CA PHE A 40 -12.83 -20.74 1.97
C PHE A 40 -13.75 -20.43 3.14
N THR A 41 -13.18 -19.81 4.18
CA THR A 41 -13.94 -19.08 5.18
C THR A 41 -14.39 -17.74 4.61
N MET A 42 -15.42 -17.12 5.21
CA MET A 42 -15.87 -15.78 4.81
C MET A 42 -14.73 -14.74 4.95
N GLU A 43 -13.91 -14.88 5.99
CA GLU A 43 -12.75 -14.01 6.20
C GLU A 43 -11.67 -14.22 5.13
N GLY A 44 -11.33 -15.48 4.79
CA GLY A 44 -10.41 -15.79 3.70
C GLY A 44 -10.88 -15.23 2.35
N PHE A 45 -12.20 -15.28 2.10
CA PHE A 45 -12.79 -14.75 0.88
C PHE A 45 -12.75 -13.21 0.80
N GLU A 46 -12.96 -12.50 1.90
CA GLU A 46 -12.82 -11.04 1.96
C GLU A 46 -11.40 -10.55 1.61
N HIS A 47 -10.37 -11.38 1.82
CA HIS A 47 -9.01 -11.04 1.40
C HIS A 47 -8.86 -10.96 -0.13
N LEU A 48 -9.68 -11.67 -0.91
CA LEU A 48 -9.71 -11.54 -2.38
C LEU A 48 -10.22 -10.16 -2.83
N GLY A 49 -11.00 -9.48 -1.99
CA GLY A 49 -11.42 -8.09 -2.22
C GLY A 49 -10.27 -7.07 -2.31
N LEU A 50 -9.04 -7.47 -1.95
CA LEU A 50 -7.83 -6.68 -2.20
C LEU A 50 -7.41 -6.67 -3.67
N LEU A 51 -7.65 -7.79 -4.36
CA LEU A 51 -7.22 -8.04 -5.72
C LEU A 51 -8.35 -7.78 -6.71
N ILE A 52 -9.57 -8.14 -6.34
CA ILE A 52 -10.74 -8.17 -7.23
C ILE A 52 -11.79 -7.22 -6.67
N GLN A 53 -12.34 -6.37 -7.54
CA GLN A 53 -13.46 -5.51 -7.20
C GLN A 53 -14.62 -5.74 -8.18
N PHE A 54 -15.83 -5.77 -7.64
CA PHE A 54 -17.07 -5.82 -8.40
C PHE A 54 -17.74 -4.43 -8.40
N GLY A 55 -18.08 -3.91 -9.59
CA GLY A 55 -18.78 -2.64 -9.78
C GLY A 55 -18.30 -1.85 -11.00
N ASP A 56 -19.13 -0.91 -11.49
CA ASP A 56 -18.75 0.01 -12.58
C ASP A 56 -17.89 1.17 -12.04
N LYS A 57 -17.06 1.78 -12.89
CA LYS A 57 -16.17 2.88 -12.48
C LYS A 57 -17.00 4.07 -12.01
N GLY A 58 -17.13 4.23 -10.69
CA GLY A 58 -17.84 5.35 -10.05
C GLY A 58 -19.05 4.97 -9.18
N SER A 59 -19.45 3.70 -9.13
CA SER A 59 -20.49 3.20 -8.21
C SER A 59 -19.88 2.65 -6.92
N GLU A 60 -20.57 2.82 -5.78
CA GLU A 60 -20.14 2.28 -4.48
C GLU A 60 -19.82 0.78 -4.64
N GLY A 61 -18.54 0.42 -4.50
CA GLY A 61 -18.03 -0.91 -4.82
C GLY A 61 -18.67 -1.94 -3.89
N ILE A 62 -19.23 -3.00 -4.47
CA ILE A 62 -19.90 -4.05 -3.71
C ILE A 62 -18.80 -4.92 -3.06
N PRO A 63 -18.82 -5.12 -1.73
CA PRO A 63 -17.92 -6.07 -1.08
C PRO A 63 -17.99 -7.44 -1.77
N ILE A 64 -16.86 -8.10 -1.92
CA ILE A 64 -16.82 -9.37 -2.68
C ILE A 64 -17.76 -10.42 -2.08
N SER A 65 -17.91 -10.43 -0.75
CA SER A 65 -18.87 -11.29 -0.02
C SER A 65 -20.34 -11.04 -0.37
N GLN A 66 -20.70 -9.81 -0.74
CA GLN A 66 -22.07 -9.45 -1.14
C GLN A 66 -22.32 -9.70 -2.63
N ALA A 67 -21.27 -9.69 -3.45
CA ALA A 67 -21.36 -10.07 -4.85
C ALA A 67 -21.47 -11.59 -5.04
N ALA A 68 -20.92 -12.36 -4.11
CA ALA A 68 -20.90 -13.81 -4.13
C ALA A 68 -22.24 -14.43 -3.69
N PRO A 69 -22.80 -15.40 -4.43
CA PRO A 69 -24.08 -16.03 -4.08
C PRO A 69 -23.97 -17.11 -2.99
N PHE A 70 -22.76 -17.44 -2.50
CA PHE A 70 -22.51 -18.67 -1.73
C PHE A 70 -22.33 -18.49 -0.22
N PHE A 71 -22.12 -17.28 0.30
CA PHE A 71 -21.98 -17.03 1.76
C PHE A 71 -23.28 -16.50 2.42
N ALA A 72 -24.38 -16.42 1.68
CA ALA A 72 -25.65 -15.91 2.18
C ALA A 72 -26.33 -16.95 3.10
N ASN A 73 -25.99 -16.94 4.39
CA ASN A 73 -26.76 -17.64 5.40
C ASN A 73 -28.12 -16.94 5.58
N SER A 74 -29.21 -17.71 5.58
CA SER A 74 -30.55 -17.19 5.90
C SER A 74 -30.77 -16.96 7.40
N ASP A 75 -29.84 -17.40 8.25
CA ASP A 75 -29.91 -17.33 9.72
C ASP A 75 -28.71 -16.52 10.26
N PRO A 76 -28.93 -15.36 10.92
CA PRO A 76 -27.87 -14.49 11.44
C PRO A 76 -27.14 -15.07 12.67
N ASP A 77 -27.66 -16.12 13.32
CA ASP A 77 -27.05 -16.72 14.51
C ASP A 77 -26.13 -17.92 14.19
N MET A 78 -25.98 -18.29 12.90
CA MET A 78 -25.16 -19.44 12.48
C MET A 78 -23.94 -18.98 11.65
N PRO A 79 -22.72 -19.46 11.96
CA PRO A 79 -21.51 -19.07 11.23
C PRO A 79 -21.60 -19.45 9.75
N ALA A 80 -21.05 -18.60 8.88
CA ALA A 80 -20.99 -18.83 7.43
C ALA A 80 -20.36 -20.20 7.13
N VAL A 81 -21.08 -21.04 6.40
CA VAL A 81 -20.60 -22.38 6.03
C VAL A 81 -19.38 -22.22 5.10
N PRO A 82 -18.25 -22.89 5.36
CA PRO A 82 -17.09 -22.85 4.46
C PRO A 82 -17.46 -23.33 3.06
N VAL A 83 -16.97 -22.63 2.04
CA VAL A 83 -17.30 -22.90 0.64
C VAL A 83 -16.13 -23.58 -0.06
N PRO A 84 -16.35 -24.62 -0.89
CA PRO A 84 -15.25 -25.28 -1.62
C PRO A 84 -14.43 -24.30 -2.48
N ALA A 85 -13.11 -24.43 -2.43
CA ALA A 85 -12.20 -23.58 -3.20
C ALA A 85 -12.43 -23.69 -4.73
N THR A 86 -12.86 -24.86 -5.21
CA THR A 86 -13.24 -25.09 -6.61
C THR A 86 -14.43 -24.23 -7.03
N GLN A 87 -15.46 -24.13 -6.17
CA GLN A 87 -16.62 -23.30 -6.42
C GLN A 87 -16.27 -21.80 -6.47
N VAL A 88 -15.39 -21.36 -5.57
CA VAL A 88 -14.87 -19.98 -5.55
C VAL A 88 -14.06 -19.69 -6.82
N HIS A 89 -13.16 -20.61 -7.19
CA HIS A 89 -12.34 -20.51 -8.39
C HIS A 89 -13.21 -20.34 -9.65
N ASP A 90 -14.18 -21.22 -9.85
CA ASP A 90 -15.01 -21.23 -11.06
C ASP A 90 -15.88 -19.99 -11.16
N TRP A 91 -16.43 -19.52 -10.03
CA TRP A 91 -17.20 -18.28 -9.99
C TRP A 91 -16.34 -17.06 -10.35
N ILE A 92 -15.14 -16.93 -9.78
CA ILE A 92 -14.24 -15.81 -10.11
C ILE A 92 -13.83 -15.88 -11.57
N LEU A 93 -13.45 -17.06 -12.06
CA LEU A 93 -13.04 -17.27 -13.44
C LEU A 93 -14.14 -16.83 -14.42
N GLN A 94 -15.39 -17.21 -14.16
CA GLN A 94 -16.53 -16.81 -14.98
C GLN A 94 -16.69 -15.28 -15.03
N ASN A 95 -16.55 -14.61 -13.90
CA ASN A 95 -16.64 -13.15 -13.85
C ASN A 95 -15.52 -12.46 -14.62
N ILE A 96 -14.27 -12.95 -14.54
CA ILE A 96 -13.15 -12.41 -15.31
C ILE A 96 -13.41 -12.56 -16.82
N ILE A 97 -13.87 -13.73 -17.25
CA ILE A 97 -14.18 -14.00 -18.67
C ILE A 97 -15.25 -13.03 -19.16
N SER A 98 -16.35 -12.88 -18.41
CA SER A 98 -17.40 -11.92 -18.77
C SER A 98 -16.90 -10.47 -18.81
N SER A 99 -16.03 -10.05 -17.90
CA SER A 99 -15.43 -8.71 -17.93
C SER A 99 -14.52 -8.50 -19.14
N LEU A 100 -13.70 -9.49 -19.50
CA LEU A 100 -12.84 -9.44 -20.69
C LEU A 100 -13.64 -9.36 -21.99
N GLU A 101 -14.77 -10.07 -22.07
CA GLU A 101 -15.70 -9.99 -23.21
C GLU A 101 -16.31 -8.59 -23.36
N ILE A 102 -16.78 -7.98 -22.25
CA ILE A 102 -17.33 -6.62 -22.24
C ILE A 102 -16.27 -5.60 -22.70
N ILE A 103 -15.02 -5.75 -22.24
CA ILE A 103 -13.91 -4.88 -22.65
C ILE A 103 -13.65 -5.03 -24.15
N SER A 104 -13.63 -6.26 -24.67
CA SER A 104 -13.44 -6.53 -26.10
C SER A 104 -14.54 -5.93 -26.98
N GLU A 105 -15.80 -5.97 -26.53
CA GLU A 105 -16.93 -5.38 -27.27
C GLU A 105 -16.83 -3.85 -27.38
N ARG A 106 -16.37 -3.18 -26.31
CA ARG A 106 -16.19 -1.71 -26.29
C ARG A 106 -15.05 -1.20 -27.17
N VAL A 107 -14.11 -2.06 -27.57
CA VAL A 107 -12.93 -1.72 -28.40
C VAL A 107 -13.20 -1.91 -29.91
N SER A 108 -14.32 -2.52 -30.30
CA SER A 108 -14.68 -2.68 -31.71
C SER A 108 -15.15 -1.36 -32.36
N PRO A 109 -14.69 -1.00 -33.58
CA PRO A 109 -15.14 0.21 -34.25
C PRO A 109 -16.57 0.01 -34.75
N LYS A 110 -17.50 0.79 -34.18
CA LYS A 110 -18.88 0.91 -34.66
C LYS A 110 -18.88 1.46 -36.09
N GLU A 111 -19.12 0.60 -37.06
CA GLU A 111 -19.37 0.95 -38.45
C GLU A 111 -20.84 1.44 -38.64
N ASN A 112 -20.97 2.63 -39.25
CA ASN A 112 -22.10 3.21 -40.00
C ASN A 112 -23.37 3.80 -39.32
N GLY A 113 -23.54 5.13 -39.48
CA GLY A 113 -24.84 5.85 -39.54
C GLY A 113 -24.77 7.34 -39.14
N PRO A 114 -25.37 8.32 -39.87
CA PRO A 114 -24.68 9.56 -40.24
C PRO A 114 -24.87 10.78 -39.31
N ALA A 115 -23.96 11.73 -39.56
CA ALA A 115 -23.78 13.05 -38.96
C ALA A 115 -25.06 13.81 -38.61
N ASN A 116 -25.06 14.41 -37.42
CA ASN A 116 -25.68 15.72 -37.22
C ASN A 116 -24.74 16.62 -36.40
N SER A 117 -24.39 17.70 -37.08
CA SER A 117 -23.73 18.91 -36.61
C SER A 117 -24.38 19.50 -35.36
N THR A 118 -23.55 19.93 -34.40
CA THR A 118 -23.53 21.33 -33.93
C THR A 118 -22.28 21.53 -33.06
N ASP A 119 -21.34 22.30 -33.60
CA ASP A 119 -20.40 23.14 -32.87
C ASP A 119 -21.22 24.23 -32.14
N PRO A 120 -20.89 24.64 -30.90
CA PRO A 120 -20.18 25.91 -30.84
C PRO A 120 -19.15 26.06 -29.70
N ASP A 121 -18.06 26.70 -30.12
CA ASP A 121 -17.32 27.81 -29.52
C ASP A 121 -16.39 27.63 -28.31
N VAL A 122 -15.16 28.06 -28.59
CA VAL A 122 -14.04 28.27 -27.69
C VAL A 122 -14.28 29.53 -26.87
N ALA A 123 -14.36 29.39 -25.55
CA ALA A 123 -14.18 30.51 -24.62
C ALA A 123 -12.91 30.29 -23.79
N MET A 124 -11.90 31.10 -24.06
CA MET A 124 -10.73 31.31 -23.21
C MET A 124 -11.16 31.96 -21.89
N THR A 125 -10.84 31.34 -20.76
CA THR A 125 -10.77 32.03 -19.46
C THR A 125 -9.56 31.58 -18.66
N GLU A 126 -8.86 32.57 -18.12
CA GLU A 126 -7.55 32.50 -17.48
C GLU A 126 -7.49 31.71 -16.17
N ALA A 127 -6.30 31.16 -15.96
CA ALA A 127 -5.55 30.92 -14.74
C ALA A 127 -6.21 31.24 -13.37
N CYS A 128 -6.41 30.19 -12.58
CA CYS A 128 -6.32 30.18 -11.11
C CYS A 128 -5.97 28.74 -10.65
N PRO A 129 -5.34 28.54 -9.47
CA PRO A 129 -4.46 27.39 -9.19
C PRO A 129 -5.24 26.07 -9.12
N ALA A 130 -4.58 25.00 -9.56
CA ALA A 130 -5.11 23.65 -9.55
C ALA A 130 -5.64 23.26 -8.16
N SER A 131 -6.97 23.21 -8.03
CA SER A 131 -7.63 22.50 -6.93
C SER A 131 -7.25 21.03 -7.03
N ILE A 132 -6.46 20.55 -6.07
CA ILE A 132 -6.07 19.14 -5.93
C ILE A 132 -7.35 18.34 -5.69
N LYS A 133 -7.92 17.80 -6.78
CA LYS A 133 -9.12 16.97 -6.71
C LYS A 133 -8.73 15.58 -6.22
N SER A 134 -8.88 15.33 -4.92
CA SER A 134 -9.07 13.96 -4.45
C SER A 134 -10.43 13.49 -4.94
N SER A 135 -10.47 12.62 -5.94
CA SER A 135 -11.71 11.95 -6.29
C SER A 135 -12.02 10.94 -5.19
N PRO A 136 -13.22 10.97 -4.58
CA PRO A 136 -13.69 9.80 -3.85
C PRO A 136 -13.91 8.73 -4.91
N GLY A 137 -12.89 7.90 -5.14
CA GLY A 137 -13.09 6.64 -5.82
C GLY A 137 -14.20 5.92 -5.06
N ALA A 138 -15.16 5.35 -5.78
CA ALA A 138 -16.36 4.76 -5.19
C ALA A 138 -16.08 3.47 -4.38
N ARG A 139 -14.85 3.29 -3.93
CA ARG A 139 -14.38 2.25 -3.02
C ARG A 139 -14.26 2.87 -1.64
N GLY A 140 -14.40 2.09 -0.58
CA GLY A 140 -13.79 2.41 0.72
C GLY A 140 -12.25 2.53 0.70
N ALA A 141 -11.65 2.86 -0.45
CA ALA A 141 -10.25 3.15 -0.70
C ALA A 141 -10.11 4.57 -1.27
N CYS A 142 -9.36 5.42 -0.58
CA CYS A 142 -9.06 6.78 -1.03
C CYS A 142 -7.85 6.79 -1.98
N PHE A 143 -7.98 7.49 -3.10
CA PHE A 143 -6.91 7.65 -4.10
C PHE A 143 -6.25 9.01 -3.96
N ILE A 144 -4.92 9.01 -3.92
CA ILE A 144 -4.06 10.19 -3.94
C ILE A 144 -3.12 9.98 -5.11
N GLU A 145 -3.36 10.69 -6.20
CA GLU A 145 -2.65 10.46 -7.45
C GLU A 145 -2.10 11.75 -8.04
N GLY A 146 -0.90 11.68 -8.62
CA GLY A 146 -0.34 12.76 -9.43
C GLY A 146 0.05 14.00 -8.64
N ILE A 147 0.27 13.88 -7.34
CA ILE A 147 0.77 14.99 -6.52
C ILE A 147 2.22 15.26 -6.91
N SER A 148 2.50 16.52 -7.24
CA SER A 148 3.80 16.97 -7.73
C SER A 148 4.22 18.27 -7.06
N LYS A 149 5.49 18.38 -6.66
CA LYS A 149 6.12 19.63 -6.17
C LYS A 149 5.32 20.36 -5.09
N SER A 150 4.58 19.59 -4.30
CA SER A 150 3.64 20.09 -3.31
C SER A 150 3.56 19.14 -2.12
N SER A 151 3.13 19.69 -0.98
CA SER A 151 2.83 18.89 0.22
C SER A 151 1.34 18.61 0.29
N PHE A 152 0.98 17.36 0.59
CA PHE A 152 -0.42 16.93 0.63
C PHE A 152 -0.72 16.18 1.91
N VAL A 153 -1.84 16.49 2.56
CA VAL A 153 -2.20 15.89 3.84
C VAL A 153 -3.65 15.43 3.92
N LYS A 154 -3.82 14.26 4.54
CA LYS A 154 -5.11 13.72 4.95
C LYS A 154 -5.07 13.26 6.39
N GLN A 155 -6.12 13.59 7.13
CA GLN A 155 -6.38 13.11 8.47
C GLN A 155 -7.50 12.06 8.48
N ALA A 156 -7.72 11.44 9.64
CA ALA A 156 -8.79 10.47 9.83
C ALA A 156 -10.18 10.99 9.40
N SER A 157 -10.48 12.27 9.65
CA SER A 157 -11.74 12.92 9.23
C SER A 157 -11.92 13.01 7.71
N ASP A 158 -10.82 13.03 6.95
CA ASP A 158 -10.83 13.22 5.50
C ASP A 158 -11.02 11.91 4.72
N LEU A 159 -10.99 10.79 5.44
CA LEU A 159 -10.99 9.44 4.88
C LEU A 159 -12.27 8.72 5.26
N LYS A 160 -13.18 8.61 4.28
CA LYS A 160 -14.41 7.79 4.41
C LYS A 160 -14.14 6.28 4.28
N GLY A 161 -12.90 5.89 4.03
CA GLY A 161 -12.51 4.52 3.68
C GLY A 161 -11.33 4.05 4.51
N SER A 162 -11.30 2.76 4.82
CA SER A 162 -10.23 2.13 5.61
C SER A 162 -8.98 1.81 4.79
N SER A 163 -8.86 2.27 3.55
CA SER A 163 -7.69 1.98 2.73
C SER A 163 -7.27 3.18 1.89
N VAL A 164 -5.99 3.25 1.55
CA VAL A 164 -5.41 4.36 0.79
C VAL A 164 -4.52 3.85 -0.33
N LYS A 165 -4.54 4.52 -1.48
CA LYS A 165 -3.62 4.28 -2.60
C LYS A 165 -2.97 5.58 -3.00
N VAL A 166 -1.65 5.66 -2.84
CA VAL A 166 -0.80 6.78 -3.28
C VAL A 166 -0.13 6.36 -4.59
N LEU A 167 -0.45 7.05 -5.68
CA LEU A 167 -0.07 6.65 -7.03
C LEU A 167 0.66 7.79 -7.74
N ASN A 168 1.73 7.49 -8.46
CA ASN A 168 2.34 8.40 -9.44
C ASN A 168 2.71 9.80 -8.88
N CYS A 169 3.08 9.88 -7.60
CA CYS A 169 3.44 11.13 -6.93
C CYS A 169 4.95 11.39 -6.98
N HIS A 170 5.37 12.64 -7.18
CA HIS A 170 6.78 12.97 -7.39
C HIS A 170 7.19 14.33 -6.81
N ASP A 171 8.44 14.48 -6.38
CA ASP A 171 8.97 15.72 -5.78
C ASP A 171 8.09 16.28 -4.64
N SER A 172 7.52 15.39 -3.82
CA SER A 172 6.39 15.73 -2.94
C SER A 172 6.51 15.13 -1.55
N VAL A 173 5.86 15.77 -0.58
CA VAL A 173 5.75 15.25 0.79
C VAL A 173 4.29 14.98 1.11
N ILE A 174 3.96 13.72 1.37
CA ILE A 174 2.58 13.26 1.53
C ILE A 174 2.41 12.73 2.94
N TYR A 175 1.43 13.24 3.69
CA TYR A 175 1.12 12.80 5.04
C TYR A 175 -0.30 12.23 5.09
N ILE A 176 -0.44 10.99 5.53
CA ILE A 176 -1.72 10.30 5.66
C ILE A 176 -1.84 9.88 7.13
N LEU A 177 -2.29 10.80 7.97
CA LEU A 177 -2.30 10.68 9.43
C LEU A 177 -3.64 10.12 9.90
N SER A 178 -3.87 8.83 9.60
CA SER A 178 -5.14 8.16 9.86
C SER A 178 -4.95 6.67 10.14
N PRO A 179 -5.88 6.03 10.88
CA PRO A 179 -5.92 4.58 11.00
C PRO A 179 -6.38 3.98 9.67
N LEU A 180 -5.62 3.02 9.16
CA LEU A 180 -5.88 2.35 7.89
C LEU A 180 -5.87 0.84 8.09
N LYS A 181 -6.68 0.11 7.35
CA LYS A 181 -6.55 -1.35 7.18
C LYS A 181 -5.44 -1.66 6.18
N TYR A 182 -5.42 -0.97 5.05
CA TYR A 182 -4.47 -1.21 3.96
C TYR A 182 -3.95 0.08 3.35
N ALA A 183 -2.67 0.10 2.97
CA ALA A 183 -2.09 1.19 2.19
C ALA A 183 -1.29 0.64 1.00
N THR A 184 -1.37 1.30 -0.14
CA THR A 184 -0.57 0.99 -1.32
C THR A 184 0.15 2.25 -1.80
N ILE A 185 1.44 2.16 -2.02
CA ILE A 185 2.26 3.20 -2.64
C ILE A 185 2.79 2.63 -3.94
N TYR A 186 2.53 3.30 -5.06
CA TYR A 186 2.88 2.81 -6.38
C TYR A 186 3.44 3.93 -7.26
N GLY A 187 4.53 3.68 -7.96
CA GLY A 187 5.01 4.57 -9.01
C GLY A 187 5.45 5.95 -8.51
N CYS A 188 5.86 6.08 -7.25
CA CYS A 188 6.27 7.36 -6.67
C CYS A 188 7.78 7.59 -6.80
N SER A 189 8.21 8.83 -7.01
CA SER A 189 9.63 9.16 -7.21
C SER A 189 10.07 10.43 -6.48
N GLU A 190 11.21 10.42 -5.80
CA GLU A 190 11.74 11.62 -5.09
C GLU A 190 10.72 12.22 -4.11
N ALA A 191 10.02 11.35 -3.38
CA ALA A 191 8.93 11.71 -2.49
C ALA A 191 9.19 11.24 -1.06
N THR A 192 8.63 11.94 -0.08
CA THR A 192 8.55 11.49 1.31
C THR A 192 7.10 11.21 1.67
N ILE A 193 6.80 9.98 2.05
CA ILE A 193 5.43 9.51 2.31
C ILE A 193 5.34 9.02 3.74
N VAL A 194 4.54 9.71 4.54
CA VAL A 194 4.26 9.38 5.94
C VAL A 194 2.88 8.75 6.02
N LEU A 195 2.84 7.51 6.50
CA LEU A 195 1.61 6.78 6.75
C LEU A 195 1.34 6.70 8.25
N GLY A 196 0.07 6.85 8.62
CA GLY A 196 -0.47 6.53 9.92
C GLY A 196 -0.44 5.02 10.20
N ALA A 197 -1.16 4.59 11.23
CA ALA A 197 -1.18 3.20 11.65
C ALA A 197 -1.93 2.32 10.63
N VAL A 198 -1.28 1.27 10.12
CA VAL A 198 -1.84 0.34 9.12
C VAL A 198 -1.99 -1.09 9.68
N GLY A 199 -3.22 -1.48 10.01
CA GLY A 199 -3.49 -2.72 10.75
C GLY A 199 -3.27 -4.03 10.01
N LYS A 200 -3.42 -4.06 8.67
CA LYS A 200 -3.31 -5.32 7.91
C LYS A 200 -2.06 -5.42 7.05
N ALA A 201 -1.86 -4.52 6.09
CA ALA A 201 -0.68 -4.55 5.23
C ALA A 201 -0.42 -3.23 4.50
N VAL A 202 0.86 -2.89 4.33
CA VAL A 202 1.35 -1.85 3.42
C VAL A 202 2.05 -2.52 2.25
N ARG A 203 1.76 -2.06 1.02
CA ARG A 203 2.43 -2.51 -0.19
C ARG A 203 3.10 -1.33 -0.89
N ILE A 204 4.37 -1.46 -1.24
CA ILE A 204 5.18 -0.41 -1.86
C ILE A 204 5.81 -0.98 -3.12
N GLU A 205 5.44 -0.43 -4.27
CA GLU A 205 5.78 -1.00 -5.58
C GLU A 205 6.29 0.08 -6.54
N HIS A 206 7.30 -0.26 -7.35
CA HIS A 206 7.79 0.61 -8.44
C HIS A 206 8.15 2.04 -7.99
N CYS A 207 8.77 2.19 -6.83
CA CYS A 207 9.17 3.50 -6.28
C CYS A 207 10.68 3.74 -6.41
N GLU A 208 11.08 4.99 -6.64
CA GLU A 208 12.49 5.38 -6.83
C GLU A 208 12.87 6.58 -5.96
N ARG A 209 13.96 6.51 -5.20
CA ARG A 209 14.41 7.59 -4.30
C ARG A 209 13.29 8.10 -3.37
N VAL A 210 12.48 7.18 -2.84
CA VAL A 210 11.36 7.51 -1.94
C VAL A 210 11.75 7.20 -0.48
N HIS A 211 11.35 8.10 0.42
CA HIS A 211 11.37 7.84 1.86
C HIS A 211 9.96 7.48 2.32
N VAL A 212 9.76 6.26 2.82
CA VAL A 212 8.47 5.84 3.37
C VAL A 212 8.59 5.63 4.86
N ILE A 213 7.73 6.30 5.62
CA ILE A 213 7.65 6.18 7.07
C ILE A 213 6.30 5.55 7.41
N ALA A 214 6.29 4.33 7.96
CA ALA A 214 5.05 3.58 8.17
C ALA A 214 5.08 2.71 9.43
N ALA A 215 3.99 2.79 10.21
CA ALA A 215 3.69 1.85 11.28
C ALA A 215 2.66 0.84 10.77
N ALA A 216 3.01 -0.44 10.67
CA ALA A 216 2.15 -1.43 10.03
C ALA A 216 2.32 -2.85 10.58
N LYS A 217 1.27 -3.67 10.54
CA LYS A 217 1.41 -5.08 10.93
C LYS A 217 2.29 -5.87 9.97
N ARG A 218 2.18 -5.59 8.67
CA ARG A 218 2.93 -6.24 7.57
C ARG A 218 3.33 -5.21 6.52
N VAL A 219 4.51 -5.39 5.92
CA VAL A 219 5.00 -4.55 4.82
C VAL A 219 5.55 -5.44 3.73
N CYS A 220 5.15 -5.16 2.48
CA CYS A 220 5.69 -5.76 1.28
C CYS A 220 6.27 -4.67 0.38
N ILE A 221 7.53 -4.82 -0.02
CA ILE A 221 8.26 -3.90 -0.88
C ILE A 221 8.65 -4.67 -2.13
N ALA A 222 8.34 -4.14 -3.29
CA ALA A 222 8.74 -4.75 -4.55
C ALA A 222 9.15 -3.73 -5.61
N SER A 223 10.08 -4.14 -6.47
CA SER A 223 10.53 -3.34 -7.61
C SER A 223 10.94 -1.90 -7.25
N CYS A 224 11.57 -1.70 -6.08
CA CYS A 224 11.94 -0.38 -5.58
C CYS A 224 13.44 -0.11 -5.72
N ARG A 225 13.82 1.16 -5.89
CA ARG A 225 15.21 1.57 -6.12
C ARG A 225 15.62 2.77 -5.27
N GLU A 226 16.74 2.64 -4.57
CA GLU A 226 17.35 3.73 -3.79
C GLU A 226 16.37 4.34 -2.77
N CYS A 227 15.47 3.51 -2.21
CA CYS A 227 14.46 3.92 -1.23
C CYS A 227 14.91 3.64 0.21
N VAL A 228 14.44 4.46 1.14
CA VAL A 228 14.65 4.30 2.59
C VAL A 228 13.31 4.09 3.27
N PHE A 229 13.19 3.03 4.06
CA PHE A 229 11.98 2.64 4.76
C PHE A 229 12.17 2.76 6.28
N PHE A 230 11.45 3.67 6.92
CA PHE A 230 11.42 3.81 8.38
C PHE A 230 10.19 3.08 8.91
N LEU A 231 10.42 1.92 9.53
CA LEU A 231 9.39 0.93 9.76
C LEU A 231 9.16 0.67 11.26
N GLY A 232 7.89 0.66 11.65
CA GLY A 232 7.40 0.12 12.91
C GLY A 232 6.51 -1.08 12.60
N VAL A 233 7.09 -2.29 12.58
CA VAL A 233 6.40 -3.46 12.04
C VAL A 233 6.38 -4.67 12.97
N ASN A 234 5.19 -5.25 13.17
CA ASN A 234 5.04 -6.44 14.02
C ASN A 234 5.55 -7.73 13.35
N GLN A 235 5.59 -7.75 12.01
CA GLN A 235 6.11 -8.85 11.21
C GLN A 235 7.26 -8.37 10.34
N ARG A 236 8.19 -9.29 10.03
CA ARG A 236 9.33 -9.01 9.17
C ARG A 236 8.90 -8.46 7.80
N PRO A 237 9.52 -7.38 7.29
CA PRO A 237 9.27 -6.87 5.96
C PRO A 237 9.55 -7.92 4.89
N LEU A 238 8.72 -7.98 3.85
CA LEU A 238 8.95 -8.83 2.68
C LEU A 238 9.53 -7.97 1.55
N ILE A 239 10.66 -8.37 0.99
CA ILE A 239 11.29 -7.74 -0.17
C ILE A 239 11.13 -8.69 -1.36
N VAL A 240 10.46 -8.27 -2.43
CA VAL A 240 10.08 -9.14 -3.55
C VAL A 240 10.47 -8.51 -4.88
N GLY A 241 10.95 -9.32 -5.84
CA GLY A 241 11.28 -8.83 -7.18
C GLY A 241 12.60 -8.05 -7.23
N ASP A 242 12.74 -7.20 -8.26
CA ASP A 242 13.99 -6.52 -8.58
C ASP A 242 14.15 -5.23 -7.77
N ASN A 243 14.84 -5.34 -6.63
CA ASN A 243 15.07 -4.21 -5.75
C ASN A 243 16.55 -3.83 -5.74
N HIS A 244 16.85 -2.54 -5.68
CA HIS A 244 18.23 -2.06 -5.72
C HIS A 244 18.50 -1.00 -4.65
N LYS A 245 19.57 -1.16 -3.86
CA LYS A 245 20.01 -0.21 -2.83
C LYS A 245 18.89 0.22 -1.86
N LEU A 246 18.10 -0.74 -1.39
CA LEU A 246 17.09 -0.48 -0.37
C LEU A 246 17.73 -0.35 1.01
N GLN A 247 17.21 0.59 1.79
CA GLN A 247 17.59 0.75 3.20
C GLN A 247 16.37 0.63 4.11
N VAL A 248 16.53 -0.05 5.24
CA VAL A 248 15.54 -0.14 6.31
C VAL A 248 16.08 0.49 7.59
N ALA A 249 15.21 1.16 8.34
CA ALA A 249 15.52 1.84 9.58
C ALA A 249 14.33 1.70 10.56
N PRO A 250 14.55 1.86 11.88
CA PRO A 250 13.45 1.90 12.82
C PRO A 250 12.53 3.10 12.54
N TYR A 251 11.26 2.98 12.89
CA TYR A 251 10.30 4.09 12.84
C TYR A 251 10.85 5.32 13.58
N ASN A 252 10.75 6.50 12.98
CA ASN A 252 11.50 7.70 13.42
C ASN A 252 10.63 8.95 13.58
N THR A 253 9.31 8.80 13.69
CA THR A 253 8.38 9.93 13.78
C THR A 253 7.27 9.62 14.78
N PHE A 254 6.42 10.60 15.07
CA PHE A 254 5.14 10.43 15.74
C PHE A 254 4.24 11.62 15.42
N TYR A 255 2.94 11.43 15.58
CA TYR A 255 1.94 12.50 15.60
C TYR A 255 1.01 12.25 16.79
N SER A 256 0.31 13.29 17.23
CA SER A 256 -0.44 13.29 18.51
C SER A 256 -1.42 12.12 18.67
N GLN A 257 -2.10 11.71 17.59
CA GLN A 257 -3.11 10.63 17.59
C GLN A 257 -2.54 9.23 17.27
N LEU A 258 -1.21 9.07 17.13
CA LEU A 258 -0.61 7.83 16.63
C LEU A 258 -0.92 6.61 17.52
N GLU A 259 -0.79 6.72 18.84
CA GLU A 259 -1.06 5.61 19.76
C GLU A 259 -2.51 5.12 19.72
N GLU A 260 -3.46 6.05 19.61
CA GLU A 260 -4.89 5.73 19.46
C GLU A 260 -5.12 4.96 18.16
N HIS A 261 -4.60 5.47 17.04
CA HIS A 261 -4.70 4.81 15.74
C HIS A 261 -4.02 3.43 15.74
N MET A 262 -2.88 3.28 16.42
CA MET A 262 -2.19 1.98 16.58
C MET A 262 -3.05 0.98 17.35
N THR A 263 -3.69 1.43 18.43
CA THR A 263 -4.58 0.60 19.25
C THR A 263 -5.82 0.18 18.45
N GLU A 264 -6.43 1.10 17.69
CA GLU A 264 -7.59 0.83 16.85
C GLU A 264 -7.33 -0.27 15.81
N VAL A 265 -6.15 -0.23 15.18
CA VAL A 265 -5.80 -1.15 14.09
C VAL A 265 -5.00 -2.38 14.55
N GLY A 266 -4.70 -2.47 15.86
CA GLY A 266 -4.04 -3.62 16.49
C GLY A 266 -2.53 -3.74 16.18
N ILE A 267 -1.81 -2.62 16.17
CA ILE A 267 -0.34 -2.59 16.11
C ILE A 267 0.21 -2.50 17.53
N GLU A 268 1.23 -3.30 17.82
CA GLU A 268 1.87 -3.34 19.15
C GLU A 268 3.24 -2.67 19.07
N ALA A 269 3.42 -1.57 19.78
CA ALA A 269 4.68 -0.81 19.75
C ALA A 269 5.89 -1.58 20.31
N THR A 270 5.63 -2.58 21.17
CA THR A 270 6.65 -3.45 21.78
C THR A 270 7.28 -4.43 20.79
N ILE A 271 6.60 -4.73 19.68
CA ILE A 271 7.07 -5.67 18.66
C ILE A 271 7.48 -4.88 17.43
N ASN A 272 8.79 -4.82 17.16
CA ASN A 272 9.31 -4.16 15.97
C ASN A 272 10.39 -5.01 15.28
N LYS A 273 10.04 -5.65 14.16
CA LYS A 273 10.88 -6.57 13.37
C LYS A 273 11.41 -5.95 12.06
N TRP A 274 11.61 -4.64 12.07
CA TRP A 274 12.07 -3.87 10.91
C TRP A 274 13.47 -4.31 10.40
N ASP A 275 14.30 -4.88 11.27
CA ASP A 275 15.71 -5.21 11.04
C ASP A 275 15.95 -6.61 10.46
N GLU A 276 14.88 -7.40 10.28
CA GLU A 276 14.91 -8.76 9.74
C GLU A 276 14.18 -8.87 8.39
N PRO A 277 14.49 -8.05 7.35
CA PRO A 277 13.80 -8.15 6.07
C PRO A 277 14.04 -9.51 5.40
N LEU A 278 12.95 -10.13 4.95
CA LEU A 278 12.98 -11.38 4.20
C LEU A 278 12.90 -11.09 2.71
N ALA A 279 14.00 -11.32 1.99
CA ALA A 279 14.03 -11.25 0.54
C ALA A 279 13.49 -12.56 -0.06
N LEU A 280 12.44 -12.45 -0.86
CA LEU A 280 11.90 -13.52 -1.70
C LEU A 280 12.50 -13.34 -3.10
N GLY A 281 13.23 -14.36 -3.57
CA GLY A 281 13.97 -14.31 -4.83
C GLY A 281 13.09 -14.05 -6.05
N MET A 282 13.74 -13.64 -7.15
CA MET A 282 13.05 -13.45 -8.43
C MET A 282 12.44 -14.78 -8.88
N VAL A 283 11.13 -14.92 -8.72
CA VAL A 283 10.36 -15.96 -9.41
C VAL A 283 10.01 -15.37 -10.76
N ASP A 284 10.63 -15.87 -11.83
CA ASP A 284 10.21 -15.54 -13.20
C ASP A 284 8.76 -16.05 -13.39
N PRO A 285 7.77 -15.16 -13.60
CA PRO A 285 6.37 -15.56 -13.79
C PRO A 285 6.12 -16.34 -15.09
N HIS A 286 7.11 -16.40 -15.99
CA HIS A 286 7.10 -17.20 -17.21
C HIS A 286 7.79 -18.54 -17.06
N ASP A 287 8.53 -18.78 -15.99
CA ASP A 287 9.23 -20.05 -15.77
C ASP A 287 8.33 -21.03 -15.00
N SER A 288 7.31 -21.55 -15.70
CA SER A 288 6.34 -22.48 -15.10
C SER A 288 6.91 -23.88 -14.83
N LEU A 289 8.18 -24.13 -15.14
CA LEU A 289 8.88 -25.39 -14.87
C LEU A 289 10.36 -25.11 -14.64
N SER A 290 10.75 -24.82 -13.40
CA SER A 290 12.15 -24.71 -13.02
C SER A 290 12.90 -26.02 -13.31
N HIS A 291 13.64 -26.05 -14.43
CA HIS A 291 14.65 -27.06 -14.66
C HIS A 291 15.83 -26.83 -13.69
N PRO A 292 16.37 -27.87 -13.03
CA PRO A 292 17.40 -27.75 -11.98
C PRO A 292 18.79 -27.32 -12.50
N ALA A 293 18.90 -26.85 -13.74
CA ALA A 293 20.17 -26.57 -14.41
C ALA A 293 20.14 -25.17 -15.06
N GLY A 294 20.02 -24.13 -14.25
CA GLY A 294 20.00 -22.76 -14.77
C GLY A 294 19.79 -21.64 -13.77
N VAL A 295 19.95 -21.87 -12.47
CA VAL A 295 20.01 -20.78 -11.48
C VAL A 295 21.37 -20.10 -11.61
N SER A 296 21.44 -19.06 -12.45
CA SER A 296 22.37 -17.98 -12.13
C SER A 296 21.85 -17.38 -10.83
N ASP A 297 22.66 -17.44 -9.76
CA ASP A 297 22.39 -16.85 -8.45
C ASP A 297 22.11 -15.33 -8.61
N ALA A 298 20.89 -14.97 -9.00
CA ALA A 298 20.34 -13.65 -8.77
C ALA A 298 19.99 -13.62 -7.28
N GLN A 299 21.03 -13.52 -6.45
CA GLN A 299 20.92 -13.38 -5.00
C GLN A 299 19.96 -12.23 -4.74
N ALA A 300 18.79 -12.54 -4.16
CA ALA A 300 17.80 -11.53 -3.82
C ALA A 300 18.48 -10.51 -2.91
N GLU A 301 18.74 -9.29 -3.39
CA GLU A 301 19.35 -8.24 -2.58
C GLU A 301 18.37 -7.90 -1.44
N SER A 302 18.71 -8.34 -0.23
CA SER A 302 17.97 -7.92 0.96
C SER A 302 18.29 -6.46 1.28
N ALA A 303 17.34 -5.77 1.92
CA ALA A 303 17.51 -4.37 2.28
C ALA A 303 18.63 -4.20 3.32
N ALA A 304 19.51 -3.23 3.10
CA ALA A 304 20.57 -2.88 4.05
C ALA A 304 19.98 -2.09 5.23
N ARG A 305 20.61 -2.14 6.41
CA ARG A 305 20.20 -1.29 7.53
C ARG A 305 20.78 0.11 7.35
N LEU A 306 19.98 1.14 7.60
CA LEU A 306 20.44 2.53 7.59
C LEU A 306 21.50 2.73 8.67
N ASP A 307 22.57 3.44 8.35
CA ASP A 307 23.62 3.78 9.30
C ASP A 307 23.05 4.60 10.48
N PRO A 308 23.29 4.21 11.75
CA PRO A 308 22.85 4.98 12.91
C PRO A 308 23.28 6.44 12.89
N ASP A 309 24.42 6.80 12.29
CA ASP A 309 24.89 8.19 12.20
C ASP A 309 24.05 9.03 11.21
N GLN A 310 23.37 8.39 10.25
CA GLN A 310 22.46 9.02 9.29
C GLN A 310 21.01 9.07 9.78
N PHE A 311 20.70 8.42 10.90
CA PHE A 311 19.35 8.35 11.45
C PHE A 311 18.95 9.66 12.13
N THR A 312 17.88 10.28 11.65
CA THR A 312 17.29 11.49 12.22
C THR A 312 15.79 11.29 12.47
N ASN A 313 15.27 11.94 13.51
CA ASN A 313 13.83 11.95 13.75
C ASN A 313 13.14 12.82 12.69
N PHE A 314 12.10 12.28 12.07
CA PHE A 314 11.30 13.01 11.11
C PHE A 314 10.19 13.78 11.83
N LEU A 315 10.19 15.10 11.70
CA LEU A 315 9.21 15.97 12.34
C LEU A 315 8.01 16.21 11.41
N ILE A 316 6.83 15.80 11.86
CA ILE A 316 5.58 16.13 11.18
C ILE A 316 5.19 17.55 11.63
N PRO A 317 5.00 18.52 10.71
CA PRO A 317 4.69 19.88 11.13
C PRO A 317 3.30 19.98 11.80
N ASN A 318 3.14 20.89 12.76
CA ASN A 318 1.93 21.03 13.59
C ASN A 318 0.81 21.88 12.96
N TRP A 319 0.93 22.31 11.69
CA TRP A 319 -0.14 23.01 10.94
C TRP A 319 -1.48 22.26 10.82
N PHE A 320 -1.56 21.03 11.32
CA PHE A 320 -2.71 20.13 11.17
C PHE A 320 -3.42 19.74 12.45
N GLU A 321 -2.99 20.23 13.60
CA GLU A 321 -3.69 19.92 14.86
C GLU A 321 -5.06 20.61 14.87
N SER A 322 -6.10 19.85 14.49
CA SER A 322 -7.45 20.09 14.99
C SER A 322 -7.46 19.86 16.50
N GLU A 323 -8.34 20.52 17.25
CA GLU A 323 -8.40 20.65 18.72
C GLU A 323 -8.38 19.34 19.55
N SER A 324 -8.24 18.17 18.95
CA SER A 324 -7.98 16.91 19.66
C SER A 324 -6.52 16.87 20.15
N VAL A 325 -6.34 17.09 21.45
CA VAL A 325 -5.09 16.81 22.16
C VAL A 325 -4.86 15.29 22.11
N GLY A 326 -4.10 14.81 21.13
CA GLY A 326 -3.71 13.41 21.07
C GLY A 326 -2.73 13.07 22.20
N SER A 327 -2.76 11.83 22.69
CA SER A 327 -2.01 11.39 23.87
C SER A 327 -0.52 11.14 23.61
N THR A 328 -0.09 11.12 22.34
CA THR A 328 1.24 10.65 21.96
C THR A 328 2.27 11.78 22.15
N GLU A 329 3.08 11.70 23.20
CA GLU A 329 4.13 12.68 23.50
C GLU A 329 5.49 12.37 22.82
N GLY A 330 5.65 11.17 22.27
CA GLY A 330 6.89 10.73 21.64
C GLY A 330 6.73 9.52 20.72
N ASN A 331 7.82 9.07 20.11
CA ASN A 331 7.81 7.87 19.27
C ASN A 331 7.48 6.63 20.12
N PRO A 332 6.36 5.92 19.86
CA PRO A 332 5.95 4.79 20.67
C PRO A 332 6.84 3.56 20.46
N PHE A 333 7.56 3.47 19.33
CA PHE A 333 8.45 2.35 19.05
C PHE A 333 9.81 2.54 19.75
N PRO A 334 10.25 1.57 20.58
CA PRO A 334 11.54 1.66 21.23
C PRO A 334 12.66 1.58 20.20
N LEU A 335 13.58 2.55 20.27
CA LEU A 335 14.75 2.58 19.41
C LEU A 335 15.82 1.62 19.91
N PRO A 336 16.52 0.88 19.02
CA PRO A 336 17.66 0.07 19.42
C PRO A 336 18.82 0.92 19.94
N ASP A 337 19.62 0.35 20.84
CA ASP A 337 20.71 1.04 21.56
C ASP A 337 21.70 1.76 20.63
N ALA A 338 22.00 1.17 19.47
CA ALA A 338 22.90 1.76 18.48
C ALA A 338 22.37 3.11 17.94
N TYR A 339 21.08 3.16 17.60
CA TYR A 339 20.42 4.37 17.10
C TYR A 339 20.24 5.40 18.21
N MET A 340 19.88 4.96 19.43
CA MET A 340 19.78 5.87 20.58
C MET A 340 21.12 6.53 20.94
N THR A 341 22.19 5.74 20.99
CA THR A 341 23.54 6.25 21.30
C THR A 341 24.02 7.24 20.24
N SER A 342 23.74 6.96 18.97
CA SER A 342 24.04 7.88 17.87
C SER A 342 23.28 9.20 18.02
N GLN A 343 21.96 9.15 18.28
CA GLN A 343 21.16 10.37 18.49
C GLN A 343 21.69 11.24 19.63
N GLN A 344 21.99 10.64 20.78
CA GLN A 344 22.54 11.36 21.93
C GLN A 344 23.90 11.99 21.62
N ARG A 345 24.75 11.28 20.86
CA ARG A 345 26.03 11.80 20.41
C ARG A 345 25.86 13.00 19.49
N ASN A 346 24.95 12.92 18.52
CA ASN A 346 24.70 14.00 17.56
C ASN A 346 24.18 15.26 18.26
N VAL A 347 23.19 15.13 19.16
CA VAL A 347 22.67 16.25 19.97
C VAL A 347 23.78 16.86 20.84
N SER A 348 24.64 16.02 21.45
CA SER A 348 25.76 16.50 22.26
C SER A 348 26.87 17.18 21.45
N GLN A 349 27.00 16.87 20.16
CA GLN A 349 27.95 17.52 19.26
C GLN A 349 27.39 18.84 18.73
N GLU A 350 26.10 18.90 18.41
CA GLU A 350 25.39 20.13 18.03
C GLU A 350 25.47 21.17 19.16
N PHE A 351 25.11 20.78 20.39
CA PHE A 351 25.16 21.69 21.53
C PHE A 351 26.57 22.25 21.80
N ARG A 352 27.62 21.43 21.57
CA ARG A 352 29.02 21.88 21.67
C ARG A 352 29.41 22.83 20.54
N ARG A 353 28.92 22.62 19.32
CA ARG A 353 29.15 23.54 18.19
C ARG A 353 28.47 24.88 18.43
N ASP A 354 27.25 24.88 18.95
CA ASP A 354 26.48 26.10 19.22
C ASP A 354 27.13 26.94 20.34
N GLN A 355 27.64 26.31 21.40
CA GLN A 355 28.43 27.01 22.42
C GLN A 355 29.70 27.64 21.85
N ALA A 356 30.46 26.89 21.03
CA ALA A 356 31.68 27.41 20.41
C ALA A 356 31.40 28.59 19.45
N ASN A 357 30.28 28.55 18.72
CA ASN A 357 29.86 29.64 17.84
C ASN A 357 29.37 30.87 18.61
N ALA A 358 28.68 30.68 19.75
CA ALA A 358 28.25 31.78 20.61
C ALA A 358 29.43 32.50 21.28
N GLU A 359 30.47 31.76 21.69
CA GLU A 359 31.69 32.36 22.24
C GLU A 359 32.53 33.09 21.18
N GLY A 360 32.58 32.56 19.95
CA GLY A 360 33.30 33.18 18.82
C GLY A 360 32.62 34.42 18.20
N SER A 361 31.35 34.69 18.53
CA SER A 361 30.61 35.88 18.06
C SER A 361 30.52 37.00 19.10
N ALA A 362 30.98 36.74 20.34
CA ALA A 362 31.10 37.71 21.41
C ALA A 362 32.52 38.31 21.53
N SER A 363 33.44 37.92 20.64
CA SER A 363 34.80 38.46 20.48
C SER A 363 34.93 39.20 19.16
#